data_AF-A0A7L4TJV9-F1
#
_entry.id   AF-A0A7L4TJV9-F1
#
_cell.length_a   1.000
_cell.length_b   1.000
_cell.length_c   1.000
_cell.angle_alpha   90.00
_cell.angle_beta   90.00
_cell.angle_gamma   90.00
#
_symmetry.space_group_name_H-M   'P 1'
#
loop_
_entity.id
_entity.type
_entity.pdbx_description
1 polymer ?
#
loop_
_entity_poly.entity_id
_entity_poly.type
_entity_poly.pdbx_seq_one_letter_code
_entity_poly.pdbx_strand_id
1 'polypeptide(L)'
;MKAIERVKEYIELKGFNNSSFEKHNSLSNGYIGTQLKRKADMGEGIIIKILDTCSDINMVWLMRGEGPMLKDSVDNKEVTYISNDVLDRFEEQPEVYRTTSRKNTIPLIPIEAMATYGTEEARYNEYVSEMFTIPAFKDADFLIQVNDSAMVPKYNAGDIVACKKLSRDQILFQWNKVYVLDTSQGALINRIDKGEDDDHVMIVSDNEENESFQLPKSKINAIAIVVGSIHLD
;
A
#
# COMPACT_ATOMS: atom_id res chain seq x y z
N MET A 1 -12.70 32.13 2.90
CA MET A 1 -11.25 32.36 2.97
C MET A 1 -10.58 31.62 1.82
N LYS A 2 -9.68 32.26 1.07
CA LYS A 2 -8.91 31.62 -0.01
C LYS A 2 -7.65 30.94 0.54
N ALA A 3 -7.05 30.05 -0.26
CA ALA A 3 -5.83 29.34 0.12
C ALA A 3 -4.70 30.29 0.54
N ILE A 4 -4.57 31.44 -0.14
CA ILE A 4 -3.55 32.43 0.19
C ILE A 4 -3.72 33.06 1.58
N GLU A 5 -4.96 33.28 2.01
CA GLU A 5 -5.27 33.81 3.34
C GLU A 5 -4.94 32.76 4.42
N ARG A 6 -5.15 31.48 4.12
CA ARG A 6 -4.73 30.37 4.99
C ARG A 6 -3.21 30.21 5.07
N VAL A 7 -2.50 30.35 3.95
CA VAL A 7 -1.02 30.40 3.99
C VAL A 7 -0.55 31.55 4.90
N LYS A 8 -1.24 32.69 4.87
CA LYS A 8 -0.91 33.83 5.74
C LYS A 8 -1.08 33.49 7.23
N GLU A 9 -2.15 32.79 7.61
CA GLU A 9 -2.33 32.32 8.99
C GLU A 9 -1.24 31.33 9.43
N TYR A 10 -0.85 30.40 8.55
CA TYR A 10 0.25 29.48 8.84
C TYR A 10 1.60 30.20 9.03
N ILE A 11 1.89 31.18 8.18
CA ILE A 11 3.10 32.03 8.28
C ILE A 11 3.16 32.69 9.66
N GLU A 12 2.03 33.23 10.13
CA GLU A 12 1.92 33.90 11.42
C GLU A 12 2.07 32.93 12.60
N LEU A 13 1.44 31.75 12.52
CA LEU A 13 1.59 30.69 13.52
C LEU A 13 3.04 30.25 13.68
N LYS A 14 3.78 30.14 12.57
CA LYS A 14 5.20 29.74 12.56
C LYS A 14 6.17 30.89 12.86
N GLY A 15 5.67 32.11 13.05
CA GLY A 15 6.49 33.28 13.36
C GLY A 15 7.36 33.77 12.21
N PHE A 16 7.03 33.40 10.96
CA PHE A 16 7.72 33.91 9.78
C PHE A 16 7.20 35.30 9.39
N ASN A 17 8.04 36.10 8.75
CA ASN A 17 7.58 37.22 7.94
C ASN A 17 7.43 36.78 6.47
N ASN A 18 6.59 37.46 5.69
CA ASN A 18 6.25 37.06 4.32
C ASN A 18 7.51 36.84 3.45
N SER A 19 8.50 37.74 3.50
CA SER A 19 9.72 37.63 2.69
C SER A 19 10.60 36.45 3.10
N SER A 20 10.71 36.16 4.39
CA SER A 20 11.43 35.00 4.89
C SER A 20 10.77 33.68 4.48
N PHE A 21 9.43 33.64 4.51
CA PHE A 21 8.66 32.48 4.08
C PHE A 21 8.75 32.26 2.57
N GLU A 22 8.65 33.32 1.78
CA GLU A 22 8.78 33.25 0.32
C GLU A 22 10.16 32.68 -0.07
N LYS A 23 11.23 33.17 0.57
CA LYS A 23 12.58 32.65 0.34
C LYS A 23 12.71 31.19 0.76
N HIS A 24 12.14 30.82 1.91
CA HIS A 24 12.17 29.45 2.42
C HIS A 24 11.48 28.45 1.48
N ASN A 25 10.35 28.85 0.89
CA ASN A 25 9.54 28.01 0.00
C ASN A 25 9.86 28.22 -1.49
N SER A 26 10.99 28.84 -1.83
CA SER A 26 11.41 29.09 -3.22
C SER A 26 10.35 29.80 -4.08
N LEU A 27 9.69 30.80 -3.49
CA LEU A 27 8.69 31.68 -4.12
C LEU A 27 9.32 33.01 -4.54
N SER A 28 8.70 33.69 -5.50
CA SER A 28 9.11 35.04 -5.90
C SER A 28 8.89 36.04 -4.76
N ASN A 29 9.82 36.98 -4.59
CA ASN A 29 9.73 38.03 -3.58
C ASN A 29 8.46 38.89 -3.79
N GLY A 30 7.69 39.10 -2.73
CA GLY A 30 6.42 39.83 -2.74
C GLY A 30 5.23 39.04 -3.28
N TYR A 31 5.37 37.73 -3.54
CA TYR A 31 4.30 36.88 -4.02
C TYR A 31 3.11 36.86 -3.06
N ILE A 32 3.33 36.56 -1.78
CA ILE A 32 2.27 36.43 -0.77
C ILE A 32 1.50 37.75 -0.63
N GLY A 33 2.23 38.86 -0.51
CA GLY A 33 1.61 40.19 -0.42
C GLY A 33 0.77 40.55 -1.65
N THR A 34 1.27 40.22 -2.84
CA THR A 34 0.56 40.47 -4.11
C THR A 34 -0.72 39.64 -4.22
N GLN A 35 -0.65 38.35 -3.88
CA GLN A 35 -1.80 37.45 -3.94
C GLN A 35 -2.88 37.83 -2.91
N LEU A 36 -2.48 38.19 -1.68
CA LEU A 36 -3.40 38.69 -0.65
C LEU A 36 -4.12 39.96 -1.10
N LYS A 37 -3.38 40.95 -1.63
CA LYS A 37 -3.97 42.22 -2.11
C LYS A 37 -4.97 41.99 -3.25
N ARG A 38 -4.68 41.05 -4.14
CA ARG A 38 -5.53 40.72 -5.30
C ARG A 38 -6.67 39.76 -4.97
N LYS A 39 -6.69 39.18 -3.76
CA LYS A 39 -7.57 38.05 -3.41
C LYS A 39 -7.51 36.95 -4.48
N ALA A 40 -6.32 36.71 -4.99
CA ALA A 40 -6.10 35.81 -6.11
C ALA A 40 -5.98 34.36 -5.66
N ASP A 41 -6.22 33.45 -6.59
CA ASP A 41 -6.06 32.02 -6.35
C ASP A 41 -4.58 31.64 -6.50
N MET A 42 -4.18 30.60 -5.77
CA MET A 42 -2.83 30.08 -5.84
C MET A 42 -2.73 29.04 -6.95
N GLY A 43 -1.70 29.16 -7.78
CA GLY A 43 -1.39 28.13 -8.77
C GLY A 43 -0.90 26.84 -8.09
N GLU A 44 -1.21 25.70 -8.71
CA GLU A 44 -0.84 24.38 -8.23
C GLU A 44 0.66 24.25 -7.90
N GLY A 45 1.53 24.71 -8.80
CA GLY A 45 2.99 24.64 -8.58
C GLY A 45 3.48 25.43 -7.35
N ILE A 46 2.72 26.43 -6.88
CA ILE A 46 3.05 27.16 -5.65
C ILE A 46 2.57 26.41 -4.42
N ILE A 47 1.40 25.78 -4.50
CA ILE A 47 0.84 24.94 -3.43
C ILE A 47 1.79 23.76 -3.17
N ILE A 48 2.28 23.10 -4.23
CA ILE A 48 3.22 21.99 -4.12
C ILE A 48 4.50 22.42 -3.39
N LYS A 49 5.14 23.52 -3.82
CA LYS A 49 6.35 24.05 -3.17
C LYS A 49 6.16 24.30 -1.67
N ILE A 50 4.98 24.79 -1.28
CA ILE A 50 4.66 25.03 0.13
C ILE A 50 4.48 23.71 0.86
N LEU A 51 3.75 22.74 0.30
CA LEU A 51 3.53 21.43 0.93
C LEU A 51 4.83 20.62 1.06
N ASP A 52 5.75 20.75 0.10
CA ASP A 52 7.05 20.07 0.13
C ASP A 52 7.95 20.60 1.24
N THR A 53 7.89 21.90 1.51
CA THR A 53 8.73 22.56 2.52
C THR A 53 8.08 22.56 3.92
N CYS A 54 6.75 22.73 3.96
CA CYS A 54 5.94 22.83 5.18
C CYS A 54 5.18 21.52 5.39
N SER A 55 5.89 20.43 5.70
CA SER A 55 5.33 19.07 5.75
C SER A 55 4.25 18.87 6.82
N ASP A 56 4.19 19.73 7.82
CA ASP A 56 3.25 19.70 8.94
C ASP A 56 1.90 20.38 8.65
N ILE A 57 1.78 21.09 7.53
CA ILE A 57 0.52 21.74 7.13
C ILE A 57 -0.49 20.71 6.61
N ASN A 58 -1.74 20.82 7.05
CA ASN A 58 -2.83 19.99 6.55
C ASN A 58 -3.31 20.49 5.17
N MET A 59 -3.20 19.64 4.15
CA MET A 59 -3.62 19.95 2.78
C MET A 59 -5.12 20.24 2.67
N VAL A 60 -5.97 19.51 3.40
CA VAL A 60 -7.43 19.69 3.36
C VAL A 60 -7.79 21.07 3.90
N TRP A 61 -7.15 21.46 5.01
CA TRP A 61 -7.29 22.80 5.54
C TRP A 61 -6.76 23.85 4.56
N LEU A 62 -5.56 23.66 4.00
CA LEU A 62 -4.98 24.62 3.05
C LEU A 62 -5.86 24.83 1.80
N MET A 63 -6.46 23.77 1.27
CA MET A 63 -7.23 23.82 0.02
C MET A 63 -8.70 24.19 0.23
N ARG A 64 -9.35 23.60 1.23
CA ARG A 64 -10.79 23.72 1.48
C ARG A 64 -11.14 24.59 2.68
N GLY A 65 -10.19 24.79 3.60
CA GLY A 65 -10.42 25.47 4.88
C GLY A 65 -11.07 24.58 5.94
N GLU A 66 -11.04 23.26 5.73
CA GLU A 66 -11.67 22.28 6.61
C GLU A 66 -10.62 21.58 7.49
N GLY A 67 -10.97 21.36 8.77
CA GLY A 67 -10.12 20.65 9.73
C GLY A 67 -9.01 21.51 10.35
N PRO A 68 -8.10 20.89 11.12
CA PRO A 68 -7.01 21.61 11.78
C PRO A 68 -5.93 22.04 10.78
N MET A 69 -5.30 23.19 11.05
CA MET A 69 -4.20 23.74 10.24
C MET A 69 -2.97 22.83 10.21
N LEU A 70 -2.60 22.25 11.36
CA LEU A 70 -1.43 21.38 11.50
C LEU A 70 -1.84 19.92 11.66
N LYS A 71 -1.10 19.01 11.02
CA LYS A 71 -1.31 17.56 11.08
C LYS A 71 -1.19 17.00 12.50
N ASP A 72 -0.33 17.60 13.33
CA ASP A 72 0.01 17.09 14.66
C ASP A 72 -0.80 17.72 15.80
N SER A 73 -1.80 18.55 15.50
CA SER A 73 -2.66 19.18 16.52
C SER A 73 -3.77 18.24 17.06
N VAL A 74 -3.64 16.94 16.81
CA VAL A 74 -4.56 15.91 17.29
C VAL A 74 -3.80 14.98 18.22
N ASP A 75 -3.90 15.24 19.53
CA ASP A 75 -3.71 14.20 20.53
C ASP A 75 -4.55 12.98 20.12
N ASN A 76 -3.95 11.78 20.16
CA ASN A 76 -4.57 10.51 19.82
C ASN A 76 -5.96 10.35 20.47
N LYS A 77 -7.02 10.71 19.74
CA LYS A 77 -8.41 10.16 19.72
C LYS A 77 -9.29 11.12 18.91
N GLU A 78 -10.05 10.55 17.97
CA GLU A 78 -11.11 11.19 17.18
C GLU A 78 -10.65 12.20 16.09
N VAL A 79 -10.35 11.66 14.91
CA VAL A 79 -10.70 12.34 13.65
C VAL A 79 -12.02 11.75 13.17
N THR A 80 -13.09 12.49 13.43
CA THR A 80 -14.45 12.22 12.99
C THR A 80 -14.52 12.36 11.47
N TYR A 81 -14.56 11.22 10.77
CA TYR A 81 -15.04 11.17 9.40
C TYR A 81 -16.49 11.68 9.40
N ILE A 82 -16.78 12.62 8.50
CA ILE A 82 -18.07 13.27 8.34
C ILE A 82 -19.19 12.22 8.39
N SER A 83 -20.11 12.39 9.35
CA SER A 83 -21.32 11.58 9.51
C SER A 83 -22.17 11.57 8.24
N ASN A 84 -22.61 10.38 7.86
CA ASN A 84 -23.30 10.00 6.62
C ASN A 84 -24.71 10.62 6.40
N ASP A 85 -25.14 11.63 7.16
CA ASP A 85 -26.55 12.04 7.19
C ASP A 85 -26.97 13.14 6.19
N VAL A 86 -26.10 13.57 5.27
CA VAL A 86 -26.43 14.70 4.36
C VAL A 86 -26.22 14.43 2.87
N LEU A 87 -26.05 13.18 2.45
CA LEU A 87 -26.03 12.80 1.03
C LEU A 87 -27.28 11.99 0.64
N ASP A 88 -28.44 12.47 1.08
CA ASP A 88 -29.74 11.96 0.66
C ASP A 88 -30.50 13.11 -0.04
N ARG A 89 -30.08 13.36 -1.29
CA ARG A 89 -30.79 14.07 -2.37
C ARG A 89 -29.81 14.51 -3.44
N PHE A 90 -29.61 13.66 -4.46
CA PHE A 90 -29.76 14.00 -5.88
C PHE A 90 -29.74 12.68 -6.66
N GLU A 91 -30.75 12.54 -7.53
CA GLU A 91 -31.40 11.31 -7.95
C GLU A 91 -30.69 10.50 -9.05
N GLU A 92 -30.93 9.18 -8.95
CA GLU A 92 -31.23 8.21 -10.02
C GLU A 92 -30.29 8.14 -11.24
N GLN A 93 -29.26 7.29 -11.19
CA GLN A 93 -28.74 6.46 -12.31
C GLN A 93 -28.01 5.22 -11.75
N PRO A 94 -28.01 4.08 -12.46
CA PRO A 94 -28.03 2.74 -11.86
C PRO A 94 -26.76 2.40 -11.08
N GLU A 95 -26.95 1.63 -10.00
CA GLU A 95 -25.98 1.19 -8.98
C GLU A 95 -24.72 0.49 -9.52
N VAL A 96 -23.87 1.22 -10.24
CA VAL A 96 -22.56 0.72 -10.62
C VAL A 96 -21.55 1.84 -10.43
N TYR A 97 -20.70 1.65 -9.41
CA TYR A 97 -19.50 2.41 -9.12
C TYR A 97 -19.71 3.81 -8.51
N ARG A 98 -19.74 3.84 -7.17
CA ARG A 98 -19.10 4.80 -6.22
C ARG A 98 -19.92 4.73 -4.92
N THR A 99 -19.40 4.54 -3.71
CA THR A 99 -18.04 4.54 -3.17
C THR A 99 -18.12 3.86 -1.80
N THR A 100 -17.68 2.60 -1.72
CA THR A 100 -17.24 1.93 -0.48
C THR A 100 -16.03 1.05 -0.84
N SER A 101 -15.00 0.98 0.02
CA SER A 101 -14.01 -0.14 0.09
C SER A 101 -12.68 -0.04 -0.69
N ARG A 102 -11.64 0.60 -0.12
CA ARG A 102 -10.24 0.12 -0.29
C ARG A 102 -9.91 -1.09 0.61
N LYS A 103 -10.85 -1.53 1.45
CA LYS A 103 -10.68 -2.67 2.36
C LYS A 103 -10.74 -4.05 1.67
N ASN A 104 -11.12 -4.12 0.39
CA ASN A 104 -11.40 -5.40 -0.29
C ASN A 104 -10.63 -5.61 -1.60
N THR A 105 -9.61 -4.80 -1.89
CA THR A 105 -8.76 -4.98 -3.08
C THR A 105 -7.45 -5.65 -2.71
N ILE A 106 -7.04 -6.65 -3.48
CA ILE A 106 -5.85 -7.47 -3.29
C ILE A 106 -4.95 -7.26 -4.52
N PRO A 107 -3.69 -6.84 -4.35
CA PRO A 107 -2.80 -6.62 -5.49
C PRO A 107 -2.29 -7.95 -6.07
N LEU A 108 -2.17 -8.01 -7.39
CA LEU A 108 -1.36 -9.03 -8.07
C LEU A 108 0.07 -8.51 -8.15
N ILE A 109 1.01 -9.28 -7.62
CA ILE A 109 2.43 -8.93 -7.61
C ILE A 109 3.25 -10.01 -8.30
N PRO A 110 4.40 -9.66 -8.91
CA PRO A 110 5.40 -10.64 -9.29
C PRO A 110 5.87 -11.44 -8.06
N ILE A 111 6.19 -12.72 -8.25
CA ILE A 111 6.66 -13.57 -7.16
C ILE A 111 7.94 -13.02 -6.51
N GLU A 112 8.78 -12.34 -7.29
CA GLU A 112 10.04 -11.71 -6.85
C GLU A 112 9.81 -10.48 -5.96
N ALA A 113 8.66 -9.81 -6.08
CA ALA A 113 8.32 -8.64 -5.27
C ALA A 113 7.86 -9.02 -3.85
N MET A 114 7.57 -10.30 -3.61
CA MET A 114 6.99 -10.79 -2.37
C MET A 114 7.83 -10.48 -1.13
N ALA A 115 9.16 -10.54 -1.24
CA ALA A 115 10.07 -10.28 -0.13
C ALA A 115 9.94 -8.84 0.40
N THR A 116 9.93 -7.87 -0.51
CA THR A 116 9.84 -6.44 -0.19
C THR A 116 8.40 -5.97 -0.01
N TYR A 117 7.40 -6.73 -0.44
CA TYR A 117 5.99 -6.33 -0.33
C TYR A 117 5.60 -5.96 1.10
N GLY A 118 5.08 -4.74 1.29
CA GLY A 118 4.69 -4.20 2.59
C GLY A 118 5.81 -3.53 3.40
N THR A 119 7.05 -3.48 2.89
CA THR A 119 8.15 -2.71 3.48
C THR A 119 8.26 -1.32 2.85
N GLU A 120 9.08 -0.43 3.43
CA GLU A 120 9.35 0.88 2.84
C GLU A 120 10.04 0.79 1.47
N GLU A 121 10.83 -0.26 1.24
CA GLU A 121 11.52 -0.52 -0.03
C GLU A 121 10.54 -0.80 -1.18
N ALA A 122 9.39 -1.44 -0.90
CA ALA A 122 8.35 -1.66 -1.91
C ALA A 122 7.68 -0.36 -2.39
N ARG A 123 7.80 0.76 -1.66
CA ARG A 123 7.18 2.04 -2.08
C ARG A 123 7.89 2.68 -3.26
N TYR A 124 9.16 2.33 -3.48
CA TYR A 124 9.95 2.81 -4.63
C TYR A 124 9.79 1.91 -5.85
N ASN A 125 9.41 0.66 -5.64
CA ASN A 125 9.21 -0.28 -6.72
C ASN A 125 7.74 -0.31 -7.13
N GLU A 126 7.47 0.14 -8.35
CA GLU A 126 6.15 0.23 -8.98
C GLU A 126 5.60 -1.16 -9.38
N TYR A 127 5.76 -2.19 -8.53
CA TYR A 127 5.41 -3.58 -8.86
C TYR A 127 3.91 -3.86 -8.93
N VAL A 128 3.08 -2.95 -8.43
CA VAL A 128 1.64 -3.17 -8.31
C VAL A 128 0.92 -2.53 -9.48
N SER A 129 0.84 -3.25 -10.60
CA SER A 129 0.12 -2.78 -11.79
C SER A 129 -1.39 -3.08 -11.72
N GLU A 130 -1.81 -4.11 -10.97
CA GLU A 130 -3.17 -4.63 -11.00
C GLU A 130 -3.72 -4.95 -9.61
N MET A 131 -4.96 -4.54 -9.35
CA MET A 131 -5.69 -4.74 -8.09
C MET A 131 -6.98 -5.50 -8.37
N PHE A 132 -7.23 -6.57 -7.63
CA PHE A 132 -8.39 -7.44 -7.80
C PHE A 132 -9.33 -7.32 -6.60
N THR A 133 -10.64 -7.37 -6.83
CA THR A 133 -11.62 -7.51 -5.74
C THR A 133 -12.16 -8.93 -5.75
N ILE A 134 -11.72 -9.76 -4.79
CA ILE A 134 -12.14 -11.16 -4.70
C ILE A 134 -12.71 -11.41 -3.31
N PRO A 135 -14.05 -11.42 -3.14
CA PRO A 135 -14.67 -11.55 -1.82
C PRO A 135 -14.24 -12.81 -1.06
N ALA A 136 -13.94 -13.90 -1.76
CA ALA A 136 -13.48 -15.16 -1.18
C ALA A 136 -12.09 -15.06 -0.53
N PHE A 137 -11.26 -14.08 -0.89
CA PHE A 137 -9.87 -13.94 -0.44
C PHE A 137 -9.63 -12.69 0.41
N LYS A 138 -10.64 -12.25 1.17
CA LYS A 138 -10.57 -11.04 2.02
C LYS A 138 -9.40 -10.98 3.00
N ASP A 139 -8.83 -12.13 3.37
CA ASP A 139 -7.71 -12.26 4.32
C ASP A 139 -6.35 -12.46 3.62
N ALA A 140 -6.31 -12.39 2.29
CA ALA A 140 -5.08 -12.45 1.50
C ALA A 140 -4.44 -11.07 1.38
N ASP A 141 -3.12 -11.03 1.48
CA ASP A 141 -2.33 -9.80 1.41
C ASP A 141 -1.98 -9.43 -0.04
N PHE A 142 -1.83 -10.45 -0.90
CA PHE A 142 -1.51 -10.31 -2.33
C PHE A 142 -1.88 -11.58 -3.10
N LEU A 143 -1.89 -11.45 -4.43
CA LEU A 143 -2.03 -12.54 -5.39
C LEU A 143 -0.70 -12.73 -6.13
N ILE A 144 -0.42 -13.96 -6.53
CA ILE A 144 0.73 -14.33 -7.37
C ILE A 144 0.25 -15.23 -8.50
N GLN A 145 0.76 -14.99 -9.71
CA GLN A 145 0.57 -15.90 -10.83
C GLN A 145 1.59 -17.06 -10.74
N VAL A 146 1.11 -18.28 -10.91
CA VAL A 146 1.92 -19.50 -10.96
C VAL A 146 2.61 -19.56 -12.32
N ASN A 147 3.93 -19.69 -12.34
CA ASN A 147 4.73 -19.68 -13.56
C ASN A 147 5.39 -21.02 -13.90
N ASP A 148 5.42 -21.97 -12.96
CA ASP A 148 6.08 -23.27 -13.12
C ASP A 148 5.07 -24.44 -13.06
N SER A 149 5.60 -25.66 -13.22
CA SER A 149 4.83 -26.91 -13.19
C SER A 149 5.03 -27.71 -11.91
N ALA A 150 5.68 -27.17 -10.87
CA ALA A 150 6.01 -27.91 -9.65
C ALA A 150 4.75 -28.33 -8.86
N MET A 151 3.63 -27.67 -9.13
CA MET A 151 2.40 -27.81 -8.35
C MET A 151 1.23 -28.41 -9.15
N VAL A 152 1.50 -28.92 -10.35
CA VAL A 152 0.56 -29.69 -11.18
C VAL A 152 0.24 -31.02 -10.48
N PRO A 153 -1.01 -31.54 -10.55
CA PRO A 153 -2.15 -31.04 -11.33
C PRO A 153 -2.99 -29.99 -10.59
N LYS A 154 -2.64 -29.66 -9.35
CA LYS A 154 -3.48 -28.79 -8.52
C LYS A 154 -3.39 -27.31 -8.91
N TYR A 155 -2.22 -26.88 -9.36
CA TYR A 155 -1.95 -25.53 -9.82
C TYR A 155 -1.22 -25.60 -11.15
N ASN A 156 -1.81 -25.01 -12.19
CA ASN A 156 -1.22 -24.93 -13.53
C ASN A 156 -0.50 -23.61 -13.72
N ALA A 157 0.43 -23.57 -14.66
CA ALA A 157 1.01 -22.31 -15.12
C ALA A 157 -0.10 -21.38 -15.64
N GLY A 158 -0.12 -20.14 -15.16
CA GLY A 158 -1.17 -19.17 -15.41
C GLY A 158 -2.16 -19.00 -14.26
N ASP A 159 -2.36 -20.02 -13.42
CA ASP A 159 -3.25 -19.94 -12.25
C ASP A 159 -2.83 -18.82 -11.31
N ILE A 160 -3.79 -18.29 -10.55
CA ILE A 160 -3.54 -17.24 -9.57
C ILE A 160 -3.73 -17.82 -8.17
N VAL A 161 -2.73 -17.68 -7.30
CA VAL A 161 -2.81 -18.05 -5.89
C VAL A 161 -3.00 -16.83 -5.01
N ALA A 162 -3.88 -16.93 -4.02
CA ALA A 162 -4.06 -15.94 -2.98
C ALA A 162 -3.15 -16.24 -1.79
N CYS A 163 -2.37 -15.26 -1.37
CA CYS A 163 -1.28 -15.44 -0.41
C CYS A 163 -1.47 -14.57 0.83
N LYS A 164 -1.12 -15.14 1.99
CA LYS A 164 -1.03 -14.41 3.26
C LYS A 164 0.41 -14.43 3.76
N LYS A 165 1.04 -13.26 3.87
CA LYS A 165 2.43 -13.09 4.29
C LYS A 165 2.58 -13.49 5.75
N LEU A 166 3.65 -14.22 6.06
CA LEU A 166 3.96 -14.63 7.42
C LEU A 166 5.16 -13.84 7.95
N SER A 167 5.12 -13.50 9.24
CA SER A 167 6.28 -12.92 9.91
C SER A 167 7.33 -13.99 10.18
N ARG A 168 8.59 -13.73 9.82
CA ARG A 168 9.68 -14.72 9.87
C ARG A 168 9.98 -15.21 11.29
N ASP A 169 9.83 -14.33 12.28
CA ASP A 169 10.16 -14.61 13.69
C ASP A 169 9.06 -15.41 14.40
N GLN A 170 7.92 -15.63 13.74
CA GLN A 170 6.74 -16.30 14.32
C GLN A 170 6.23 -17.43 13.41
N ILE A 171 7.07 -17.96 12.51
CA ILE A 171 6.65 -19.02 11.59
C ILE A 171 6.36 -20.29 12.39
N LEU A 172 5.10 -20.68 12.40
CA LEU A 172 4.66 -22.02 12.74
C LEU A 172 4.21 -22.71 11.46
N PHE A 173 5.08 -23.57 10.90
CA PHE A 173 4.77 -24.28 9.67
C PHE A 173 3.55 -25.19 9.87
N GLN A 174 2.51 -24.93 9.09
CA GLN A 174 1.44 -25.88 8.86
C GLN A 174 1.92 -26.85 7.79
N TRP A 175 2.32 -28.05 8.21
CA TRP A 175 2.82 -29.10 7.31
C TRP A 175 1.78 -29.52 6.27
N ASN A 176 2.26 -30.02 5.13
CA ASN A 176 1.44 -30.45 4.00
C ASN A 176 0.58 -29.31 3.41
N LYS A 177 0.95 -28.04 3.64
CA LYS A 177 0.34 -26.86 3.02
C LYS A 177 1.28 -26.25 1.98
N VAL A 178 0.69 -25.49 1.05
CA VAL A 178 1.41 -24.82 -0.03
C VAL A 178 1.82 -23.43 0.41
N TYR A 179 3.07 -23.08 0.15
CA TYR A 179 3.66 -21.80 0.47
C TYR A 179 4.32 -21.22 -0.77
N VAL A 180 4.39 -19.90 -0.80
CA VAL A 180 5.30 -19.17 -1.65
C VAL A 180 6.51 -18.82 -0.78
N LEU A 181 7.71 -19.13 -1.25
CA LEU A 181 8.96 -18.80 -0.57
C LEU A 181 9.80 -17.89 -1.47
N ASP A 182 10.36 -16.83 -0.91
CA ASP A 182 11.52 -16.16 -1.49
C ASP A 182 12.79 -16.75 -0.89
N THR A 183 13.68 -17.27 -1.73
CA THR A 183 14.93 -17.90 -1.30
C THR A 183 16.14 -17.25 -1.96
N SER A 184 17.34 -17.54 -1.47
CA SER A 184 18.58 -17.08 -2.12
C SER A 184 18.77 -17.54 -3.57
N GLN A 185 18.02 -18.54 -4.04
CA GLN A 185 18.09 -19.08 -5.40
C GLN A 185 16.92 -18.64 -6.29
N GLY A 186 16.06 -17.75 -5.77
CA GLY A 186 14.83 -17.34 -6.43
C GLY A 186 13.61 -17.78 -5.65
N ALA A 187 12.45 -17.31 -6.10
CA ALA A 187 11.19 -17.61 -5.46
C ALA A 187 10.59 -18.91 -6.02
N LEU A 188 9.83 -19.62 -5.18
CA LEU A 188 9.23 -20.91 -5.51
C LEU A 188 7.86 -21.06 -4.83
N ILE A 189 7.00 -21.89 -5.43
CA ILE A 189 5.69 -22.24 -4.89
C ILE A 189 5.66 -23.75 -4.69
N ASN A 190 5.70 -24.21 -3.45
CA ASN A 190 5.77 -25.63 -3.15
C ASN A 190 5.02 -25.98 -1.87
N ARG A 191 4.77 -27.26 -1.70
CA ARG A 191 4.27 -27.80 -0.45
C ARG A 191 5.42 -27.94 0.54
N ILE A 192 5.15 -27.62 1.81
CA ILE A 192 6.14 -27.69 2.87
C ILE A 192 5.79 -28.83 3.82
N ASP A 193 6.75 -29.72 4.06
CA ASP A 193 6.66 -30.80 5.06
C ASP A 193 7.85 -30.73 6.04
N LYS A 194 7.79 -31.58 7.07
CA LYS A 194 8.83 -31.67 8.09
C LYS A 194 10.19 -31.94 7.44
N GLY A 195 11.16 -31.11 7.79
CA GLY A 195 12.55 -31.34 7.43
C GLY A 195 13.13 -32.53 8.16
N GLU A 196 14.38 -32.84 7.84
CA GLU A 196 15.17 -33.85 8.54
C GLU A 196 15.49 -33.47 10.01
N ASP A 197 15.48 -32.18 10.32
CA ASP A 197 15.70 -31.62 11.65
C ASP A 197 14.90 -30.30 11.86
N ASP A 198 15.17 -29.62 12.98
CA ASP A 198 14.50 -28.36 13.33
C ASP A 198 15.01 -27.14 12.55
N ASP A 199 16.10 -27.23 11.80
CA ASP A 199 16.69 -26.15 11.01
C ASP A 199 16.32 -26.25 9.52
N HIS A 200 15.73 -27.36 9.10
CA HIS A 200 15.34 -27.63 7.72
C HIS A 200 13.83 -27.74 7.54
N VAL A 201 13.37 -27.55 6.31
CA VAL A 201 12.04 -27.94 5.83
C VAL A 201 12.17 -28.77 4.57
N MET A 202 11.26 -29.72 4.37
CA MET A 202 11.18 -30.45 3.11
C MET A 202 10.33 -29.67 2.12
N ILE A 203 10.89 -29.38 0.96
CA ILE A 203 10.19 -28.80 -0.19
C ILE A 203 9.65 -29.96 -1.03
N VAL A 204 8.33 -30.03 -1.14
CA VAL A 204 7.61 -31.10 -1.84
C VAL A 204 6.91 -30.53 -3.06
N SER A 205 7.16 -31.16 -4.21
CA SER A 205 6.45 -30.93 -5.47
C SER A 205 5.19 -31.80 -5.49
N ASP A 206 4.05 -31.24 -5.93
CA ASP A 206 2.87 -32.06 -6.24
C ASP A 206 3.04 -32.76 -7.61
N ASN A 207 3.95 -32.24 -8.45
CA ASN A 207 4.34 -32.89 -9.70
C ASN A 207 5.40 -33.97 -9.44
N GLU A 208 5.04 -35.23 -9.72
CA GLU A 208 5.86 -36.43 -9.50
C GLU A 208 7.17 -36.46 -10.31
N GLU A 209 7.29 -35.65 -11.36
CA GLU A 209 8.51 -35.55 -12.17
C GLU A 209 9.63 -34.75 -11.46
N ASN A 210 9.29 -33.98 -10.42
CA ASN A 210 10.26 -33.20 -9.67
C ASN A 210 10.56 -33.84 -8.31
N GLU A 211 11.84 -33.95 -7.99
CA GLU A 211 12.28 -34.48 -6.70
C GLU A 211 12.04 -33.48 -5.55
N SER A 212 11.71 -34.02 -4.39
CA SER A 212 11.65 -33.23 -3.14
C SER A 212 13.07 -33.00 -2.60
N PHE A 213 13.29 -31.87 -1.93
CA PHE A 213 14.61 -31.51 -1.40
C PHE A 213 14.54 -30.81 -0.05
N GLN A 214 15.62 -30.91 0.72
CA GLN A 214 15.77 -30.21 2.00
C GLN A 214 16.18 -28.74 1.76
N LEU A 215 15.47 -27.81 2.39
CA LEU A 215 15.79 -26.39 2.37
C LEU A 215 16.13 -25.92 3.80
N PRO A 216 17.35 -25.40 4.04
CA PRO A 216 17.66 -24.77 5.32
C PRO A 216 16.78 -23.53 5.52
N LYS A 217 16.14 -23.42 6.69
CA LYS A 217 15.26 -22.27 7.04
C LYS A 217 16.00 -20.93 6.94
N SER A 218 17.31 -20.93 7.17
CA SER A 218 18.18 -19.74 7.03
C SER A 218 18.28 -19.20 5.61
N LYS A 219 17.90 -19.97 4.58
CA LYS A 219 17.88 -19.56 3.17
C LYS A 219 16.54 -18.97 2.72
N ILE A 220 15.54 -18.93 3.60
CA ILE A 220 14.23 -18.34 3.34
C ILE A 220 14.28 -16.87 3.74
N ASN A 221 14.19 -15.99 2.76
CA ASN A 221 14.19 -14.55 2.96
C ASN A 221 12.79 -14.06 3.38
N ALA A 222 11.75 -14.57 2.71
CA ALA A 222 10.35 -14.28 2.98
C ALA A 222 9.45 -15.48 2.68
N ILE A 223 8.26 -15.50 3.30
CA ILE A 223 7.31 -16.62 3.22
C ILE A 223 5.86 -16.13 3.27
N ALA A 224 4.99 -16.80 2.53
CA ALA A 224 3.55 -16.65 2.59
C ALA A 224 2.87 -18.00 2.42
N ILE A 225 1.74 -18.18 3.10
CA ILE A 225 0.91 -19.36 2.92
C ILE A 225 -0.13 -19.10 1.83
N VAL A 226 -0.35 -20.10 0.96
CA VAL A 226 -1.42 -20.05 -0.03
C VAL A 226 -2.75 -20.37 0.67
N VAL A 227 -3.68 -19.42 0.62
CA VAL A 227 -5.01 -19.51 1.27
C VAL A 227 -6.13 -19.83 0.29
N GLY A 228 -5.89 -19.72 -1.01
CA GLY A 228 -6.84 -20.05 -2.07
C GLY A 228 -6.22 -19.90 -3.46
N SER A 229 -6.98 -20.25 -4.50
CA SER A 229 -6.55 -20.08 -5.90
C SER A 229 -7.71 -19.86 -6.86
N ILE A 230 -7.37 -19.34 -8.02
CA ILE A 230 -8.21 -19.15 -9.20
C ILE A 230 -7.57 -19.97 -10.31
N HIS A 231 -8.35 -20.89 -10.87
CA HIS A 231 -7.93 -21.66 -12.04
C HIS A 231 -8.24 -20.87 -13.31
N LEU A 232 -7.29 -20.80 -14.23
CA LEU A 232 -7.52 -20.21 -15.56
C LEU A 232 -7.49 -21.33 -16.60
N ASP A 233 -8.60 -21.52 -17.30
CA ASP A 233 -8.78 -22.47 -18.42
C ASP A 233 -8.30 -21.88 -19.75
#